data_AF-A0A7Y5PKG7-F1
#
_entry.id   AF-A0A7Y5PKG7-F1
#
_cell.length_a   1.000
_cell.length_b   1.000
_cell.length_c   1.000
_cell.angle_alpha   90.00
_cell.angle_beta   90.00
_cell.angle_gamma   90.00
#
_symmetry.space_group_name_H-M   'P 1'
#
loop_
_entity.id
_entity.type
_entity.pdbx_description
1 polymer ?
#
loop_
_entity_poly.entity_id
_entity_poly.type
_entity_poly.pdbx_seq_one_letter_code
_entity_poly.pdbx_strand_id
1 'polypeptide(L)'
;MTGVNRRMGWLSWLAGAMVWTGAAAHAQAMPPPKSSASAVAPGQSMLVLDASGSMWGQISGRPKIEIARDAVDRMLASWPQGQQLGLMAYGHRSKGDCADIELLRPPGPVDRPSLMQAVRSLQPKGMTPISASVRLAAEQLKYSERKATVVLVSDGEETCQADPCAVGRQLEQLGVDFTAHVIGFDIAKGSKAEQQLRCLASSTGGRYLDARDAASLNDALRSVSQAQPAPKVNVTDGREWLPDTMLWWEAGTQIEGGAHARESELGVQPLTLKQTARDCQAMCMRHPACGAWVYNPTGSYFIDHPRCDLKGTSGALRAEKTEPGEGWVSGVKPGARIMYQPVPAQ
;
A
#
# COMPACT_ATOMS: atom_id res chain seq x y z
N MET A 1 102.02 20.23 1.84
CA MET A 1 102.81 18.99 1.85
C MET A 1 101.87 17.87 1.42
N THR A 2 101.81 17.65 0.10
CA THR A 2 102.18 16.42 -0.63
C THR A 2 100.96 15.51 -0.81
N GLY A 3 100.50 15.12 -2.00
CA GLY A 3 100.91 15.38 -3.37
C GLY A 3 100.10 14.48 -4.33
N VAL A 4 100.19 14.81 -5.62
CA VAL A 4 100.23 13.88 -6.77
C VAL A 4 98.99 13.02 -7.13
N ASN A 5 98.24 13.51 -8.14
CA ASN A 5 98.18 13.04 -9.53
C ASN A 5 97.75 11.59 -9.93
N ARG A 6 96.95 11.55 -11.01
CA ARG A 6 96.97 10.65 -12.21
C ARG A 6 96.11 9.36 -12.29
N ARG A 7 95.15 9.44 -13.24
CA ARG A 7 94.99 8.65 -14.50
C ARG A 7 94.39 7.22 -14.52
N MET A 8 93.36 7.13 -15.38
CA MET A 8 93.12 6.21 -16.51
C MET A 8 92.75 4.73 -16.31
N GLY A 9 91.58 4.39 -16.88
CA GLY A 9 91.18 3.08 -17.43
C GLY A 9 90.94 2.04 -16.35
N TRP A 10 90.14 1.00 -16.51
CA TRP A 10 90.03 0.11 -17.66
C TRP A 10 88.61 -0.48 -17.69
N LEU A 11 88.03 -0.60 -18.88
CA LEU A 11 86.80 -1.38 -19.10
C LEU A 11 87.10 -2.86 -18.85
N SER A 12 86.20 -3.55 -18.14
CA SER A 12 86.05 -4.99 -18.27
C SER A 12 84.56 -5.33 -18.21
N TRP A 13 84.13 -5.95 -19.30
CA TRP A 13 82.80 -6.48 -19.53
C TRP A 13 82.60 -7.73 -18.68
N LEU A 14 81.51 -7.80 -17.93
CA LEU A 14 80.91 -9.07 -17.50
C LEU A 14 79.43 -9.04 -17.85
N ALA A 15 79.06 -9.89 -18.80
CA ALA A 15 77.69 -10.20 -19.16
C ALA A 15 77.02 -10.90 -17.98
N GLY A 16 76.14 -10.17 -17.27
CA GLY A 16 75.21 -10.75 -16.31
C GLY A 16 73.89 -11.08 -17.00
N ALA A 17 73.58 -12.37 -17.11
CA ALA A 17 72.29 -12.85 -17.56
C ALA A 17 71.18 -12.33 -16.63
N MET A 18 70.34 -11.43 -17.14
CA MET A 18 69.19 -10.88 -16.43
C MET A 18 68.05 -11.90 -16.51
N VAL A 19 67.89 -12.70 -15.46
CA VAL A 19 66.72 -13.57 -15.28
C VAL A 19 65.50 -12.66 -15.06
N TRP A 20 64.69 -12.51 -16.09
CA TRP A 20 63.35 -11.93 -16.00
C TRP A 20 62.45 -12.91 -15.23
N THR A 21 62.35 -12.74 -13.92
CA THR A 21 61.23 -13.31 -13.16
C THR A 21 59.99 -12.47 -13.45
N GLY A 22 59.19 -12.90 -14.43
CA GLY A 22 57.85 -12.36 -14.65
C GLY A 22 56.98 -12.62 -13.43
N ALA A 23 56.74 -11.58 -12.62
CA ALA A 23 55.70 -11.62 -11.59
C ALA A 23 54.34 -11.66 -12.29
N ALA A 24 53.76 -12.86 -12.39
CA ALA A 24 52.38 -13.03 -12.79
C ALA A 24 51.47 -12.37 -11.74
N ALA A 25 51.02 -11.15 -12.02
CA ALA A 25 49.97 -10.48 -11.28
C ALA A 25 48.69 -11.33 -11.38
N HIS A 26 48.43 -12.14 -10.35
CA HIS A 26 47.17 -12.85 -10.21
C HIS A 26 46.10 -11.81 -9.86
N ALA A 27 45.34 -11.39 -10.87
CA ALA A 27 44.10 -10.65 -10.68
C ALA A 27 43.12 -11.56 -9.92
N GLN A 28 43.08 -11.41 -8.60
CA GLN A 28 42.06 -12.05 -7.78
C GLN A 28 40.74 -11.32 -8.07
N ALA A 29 39.83 -12.00 -8.75
CA ALA A 29 38.48 -11.51 -8.98
C ALA A 29 37.83 -11.23 -7.61
N MET A 30 37.53 -9.96 -7.34
CA MET A 30 36.74 -9.59 -6.18
C MET A 30 35.37 -10.28 -6.30
N PRO A 31 34.90 -11.01 -5.28
CA PRO A 31 33.56 -11.55 -5.31
C PRO A 31 32.57 -10.39 -5.47
N PRO A 32 31.52 -10.54 -6.30
CA PRO A 32 30.52 -9.50 -6.49
C PRO A 32 29.93 -9.11 -5.14
N PRO A 33 29.60 -7.81 -4.91
CA PRO A 33 28.93 -7.41 -3.69
C PRO A 33 27.66 -8.24 -3.55
N LYS A 34 27.54 -8.98 -2.44
CA LYS A 34 26.32 -9.70 -2.09
C LYS A 34 25.23 -8.65 -2.02
N SER A 35 24.33 -8.68 -3.00
CA SER A 35 23.11 -7.87 -3.02
C SER A 35 22.40 -8.11 -1.69
N SER A 36 22.46 -7.14 -0.79
CA SER A 36 21.59 -7.09 0.37
C SER A 36 20.18 -6.97 -0.19
N ALA A 37 19.46 -8.09 -0.22
CA ALA A 37 18.03 -8.09 -0.48
C ALA A 37 17.43 -7.02 0.42
N SER A 38 16.92 -5.95 -0.20
CA SER A 38 16.20 -4.91 0.51
C SER A 38 15.07 -5.62 1.23
N ALA A 39 15.12 -5.65 2.57
CA ALA A 39 14.05 -6.23 3.35
C ALA A 39 12.78 -5.45 2.98
N VAL A 40 11.83 -6.11 2.32
CA VAL A 40 10.49 -5.57 2.10
C VAL A 40 10.02 -5.11 3.47
N ALA A 41 9.84 -3.79 3.63
CA ALA A 41 9.42 -3.25 4.91
C ALA A 41 8.12 -3.98 5.31
N PRO A 42 8.05 -4.56 6.51
CA PRO A 42 6.88 -5.31 6.90
C PRO A 42 5.65 -4.41 6.80
N GLY A 43 4.60 -4.91 6.14
CA GLY A 43 3.32 -4.22 6.07
C GLY A 43 2.86 -3.81 7.47
N GLN A 44 2.44 -2.56 7.61
CA GLN A 44 1.91 -2.03 8.87
C GLN A 44 0.39 -2.08 8.83
N SER A 45 -0.19 -2.74 9.83
CA SER A 45 -1.63 -2.82 10.00
C SER A 45 -2.08 -2.09 11.25
N MET A 46 -3.26 -1.47 11.21
CA MET A 46 -3.96 -0.95 12.38
C MET A 46 -5.28 -1.69 12.52
N LEU A 47 -5.50 -2.35 13.66
CA LEU A 47 -6.82 -2.83 14.04
C LEU A 47 -7.58 -1.69 14.72
N VAL A 48 -8.74 -1.33 14.17
CA VAL A 48 -9.66 -0.33 14.73
C VAL A 48 -10.90 -1.05 15.25
N LEU A 49 -11.13 -0.99 16.55
CA LEU A 49 -12.26 -1.68 17.21
C LEU A 49 -13.35 -0.71 17.62
N ASP A 50 -14.58 -1.04 17.24
CA ASP A 50 -15.78 -0.47 17.83
C ASP A 50 -15.92 -0.87 19.29
N ALA A 51 -15.97 0.13 20.15
CA ALA A 51 -16.38 0.00 21.53
C ALA A 51 -17.39 1.10 21.88
N SER A 52 -18.25 1.45 20.93
CA SER A 52 -19.41 2.32 21.13
C SER A 52 -20.48 1.62 21.97
N GLY A 53 -21.48 2.36 22.45
CA GLY A 53 -22.51 1.82 23.35
C GLY A 53 -23.28 0.60 22.80
N SER A 54 -23.44 0.47 21.47
CA SER A 54 -24.13 -0.66 20.83
C SER A 54 -23.44 -2.01 21.04
N MET A 55 -22.13 -2.00 21.34
CA MET A 55 -21.35 -3.21 21.63
C MET A 55 -21.71 -3.90 22.96
N TRP A 56 -22.59 -3.31 23.78
CA TRP A 56 -23.28 -4.00 24.87
C TRP A 56 -24.45 -4.88 24.41
N GLY A 57 -24.93 -4.69 23.19
CA GLY A 57 -25.91 -5.55 22.54
C GLY A 57 -25.43 -7.01 22.58
N GLN A 58 -26.39 -7.93 22.53
CA GLN A 58 -26.11 -9.35 22.70
C GLN A 58 -26.41 -10.15 21.45
N ILE A 59 -25.54 -11.11 21.16
CA ILE A 59 -25.77 -12.16 20.17
C ILE A 59 -25.80 -13.48 20.95
N SER A 60 -26.93 -14.19 20.87
CA SER A 60 -27.13 -15.46 21.59
C SER A 60 -26.81 -15.36 23.10
N GLY A 61 -27.23 -14.25 23.73
CA GLY A 61 -27.06 -14.00 25.17
C GLY A 61 -25.66 -13.54 25.60
N ARG A 62 -24.71 -13.35 24.67
CA ARG A 62 -23.36 -12.85 24.97
C ARG A 62 -23.17 -11.42 24.46
N PRO A 63 -22.58 -10.50 25.24
CA PRO A 63 -22.23 -9.16 24.76
C PRO A 63 -21.32 -9.19 23.53
N LYS A 64 -21.62 -8.36 22.53
CA LYS A 64 -20.82 -8.21 21.31
C LYS A 64 -19.35 -7.89 21.60
N ILE A 65 -19.07 -7.03 22.58
CA ILE A 65 -17.69 -6.71 22.97
C ILE A 65 -16.89 -7.93 23.45
N GLU A 66 -17.53 -8.89 24.13
CA GLU A 66 -16.86 -10.11 24.56
C GLU A 66 -16.52 -11.02 23.37
N ILE A 67 -17.45 -11.11 22.42
CA ILE A 67 -17.24 -11.84 21.17
C ILE A 67 -16.07 -11.22 20.37
N ALA A 68 -16.03 -9.89 20.29
CA ALA A 68 -14.93 -9.18 19.63
C ALA A 68 -13.58 -9.42 20.33
N ARG A 69 -13.53 -9.39 21.67
CA ARG A 69 -12.30 -9.71 22.43
C ARG A 69 -11.79 -11.11 22.15
N ASP A 70 -12.68 -12.11 22.13
CA ASP A 70 -12.33 -13.50 21.81
C ASP A 70 -11.79 -13.62 20.39
N ALA A 71 -12.39 -12.89 19.44
CA ALA A 71 -11.99 -12.92 18.05
C ALA A 71 -10.63 -12.28 17.80
N VAL A 72 -10.34 -11.18 18.48
CA VAL A 72 -9.02 -10.56 18.45
C VAL A 72 -7.95 -11.48 19.05
N ASP A 73 -8.23 -12.16 20.17
CA ASP A 73 -7.27 -13.11 20.75
C ASP A 73 -6.90 -14.24 19.77
N ARG A 74 -7.91 -14.78 19.06
CA ARG A 74 -7.71 -15.81 18.03
C ARG A 74 -6.94 -15.27 16.83
N MET A 75 -7.25 -14.06 16.37
CA MET A 75 -6.52 -13.40 15.29
C MET A 75 -5.03 -13.24 15.65
N LEU A 76 -4.74 -12.75 16.85
CA LEU A 76 -3.37 -12.56 17.35
C LEU A 76 -2.62 -13.88 17.50
N ALA A 77 -3.31 -14.99 17.77
CA ALA A 77 -2.71 -16.32 17.83
C ALA A 77 -2.15 -16.81 16.49
N SER A 78 -2.75 -16.37 15.37
CA SER A 78 -2.34 -16.73 14.01
C SER A 78 -1.72 -15.57 13.24
N TRP A 79 -1.29 -14.51 13.94
CA TRP A 79 -0.76 -13.32 13.28
C TRP A 79 0.58 -13.62 12.57
N PRO A 80 0.77 -13.22 11.31
CA PRO A 80 2.00 -13.51 10.56
C PRO A 80 3.26 -12.97 11.24
N GLN A 81 4.30 -13.79 11.32
CA GLN A 81 5.60 -13.34 11.85
C GLN A 81 6.19 -12.22 11.00
N GLY A 82 6.80 -11.23 11.65
CA GLY A 82 7.42 -10.09 10.99
C GLY A 82 6.46 -8.95 10.63
N GLN A 83 5.14 -9.17 10.61
CA GLN A 83 4.17 -8.10 10.39
C GLN A 83 3.94 -7.24 11.63
N GLN A 84 3.71 -5.95 11.41
CA GLN A 84 3.46 -4.99 12.49
C GLN A 84 1.95 -4.76 12.67
N LEU A 85 1.52 -4.61 13.92
CA LEU A 85 0.13 -4.35 14.26
C LEU A 85 0.04 -3.22 15.31
N GLY A 86 -0.76 -2.22 15.00
CA GLY A 86 -1.26 -1.23 15.97
C GLY A 86 -2.68 -1.58 16.40
N LEU A 87 -3.11 -0.95 17.49
CA LEU A 87 -4.47 -1.07 18.01
C LEU A 87 -5.04 0.31 18.32
N MET A 88 -6.22 0.58 17.78
CA MET A 88 -7.03 1.75 18.03
C MET A 88 -8.44 1.32 18.41
N ALA A 89 -9.12 2.10 19.25
CA ALA A 89 -10.54 1.92 19.53
C ALA A 89 -11.26 3.26 19.57
N TYR A 90 -12.57 3.23 19.37
CA TYR A 90 -13.42 4.41 19.55
C TYR A 90 -14.62 4.11 20.46
N GLY A 91 -15.15 5.18 21.06
CA GLY A 91 -16.39 5.15 21.84
C GLY A 91 -16.25 4.49 23.21
N HIS A 92 -15.06 4.20 23.72
CA HIS A 92 -14.90 3.38 24.94
C HIS A 92 -14.77 4.17 26.26
N ARG A 93 -14.73 5.51 26.22
CA ARG A 93 -14.43 6.36 27.40
C ARG A 93 -15.51 7.39 27.70
N SER A 94 -16.13 7.98 26.68
CA SER A 94 -16.99 9.15 26.81
C SER A 94 -18.30 8.99 26.05
N LYS A 95 -19.43 9.33 26.70
CA LYS A 95 -20.75 9.26 26.08
C LYS A 95 -21.00 10.52 25.24
N GLY A 96 -21.48 10.35 24.01
CA GLY A 96 -21.82 11.46 23.11
C GLY A 96 -20.64 12.22 22.53
N ASP A 97 -19.41 11.72 22.73
CA ASP A 97 -18.18 12.39 22.29
C ASP A 97 -17.65 11.76 21.00
N CYS A 98 -17.66 12.54 19.91
CA CYS A 98 -17.13 12.13 18.61
C CYS A 98 -15.60 12.21 18.51
N ALA A 99 -14.93 12.82 19.51
CA ALA A 99 -13.48 12.81 19.62
C ALA A 99 -12.97 11.61 20.45
N ASP A 100 -13.87 10.73 20.94
CA ASP A 100 -13.50 9.56 21.73
C ASP A 100 -12.87 8.46 20.87
N ILE A 101 -11.63 8.70 20.47
CA ILE A 101 -10.79 7.80 19.70
C ILE A 101 -9.45 7.66 20.44
N GLU A 102 -8.96 6.44 20.60
CA GLU A 102 -7.72 6.16 21.30
C GLU A 102 -6.80 5.28 20.49
N LEU A 103 -5.57 5.75 20.29
CA LEU A 103 -4.46 4.87 19.93
C LEU A 103 -4.00 4.13 21.19
N LEU A 104 -4.43 2.88 21.33
CA LEU A 104 -4.08 2.04 22.47
C LEU A 104 -2.67 1.50 22.37
N ARG A 105 -2.27 1.10 21.15
CA ARG A 105 -0.91 0.67 20.83
C ARG A 105 -0.49 1.21 19.47
N PRO A 106 0.67 1.88 19.37
CA PRO A 106 1.21 2.29 18.07
C PRO A 106 1.56 1.06 17.22
N PRO A 107 1.58 1.18 15.88
CA PRO A 107 2.03 0.10 15.00
C PRO A 107 3.45 -0.33 15.34
N GLY A 108 3.64 -1.63 15.58
CA GLY A 108 4.94 -2.21 15.91
C GLY A 108 4.90 -3.74 15.94
N PRO A 109 6.00 -4.38 16.37
CA PRO A 109 6.04 -5.83 16.56
C PRO A 109 4.90 -6.32 17.47
N VAL A 110 4.27 -7.43 17.09
CA VAL A 110 3.10 -7.94 17.83
C VAL A 110 3.50 -8.48 19.20
N ASP A 111 3.05 -7.77 20.23
CA ASP A 111 3.07 -8.18 21.63
C ASP A 111 1.64 -8.57 22.05
N ARG A 112 1.31 -9.85 21.87
CA ARG A 112 -0.03 -10.39 22.11
C ARG A 112 -0.52 -10.12 23.54
N PRO A 113 0.24 -10.39 24.63
CA PRO A 113 -0.20 -10.08 25.99
C PRO A 113 -0.62 -8.63 26.18
N SER A 114 0.20 -7.68 25.72
CA SER A 114 -0.10 -6.26 25.94
C SER A 114 -1.22 -5.75 25.02
N LEU A 115 -1.35 -6.27 23.80
CA LEU A 115 -2.52 -6.00 22.93
C LEU A 115 -3.81 -6.53 23.57
N MET A 116 -3.79 -7.76 24.09
CA MET A 116 -4.97 -8.34 24.74
C MET A 116 -5.33 -7.64 26.05
N GLN A 117 -4.36 -7.11 26.79
CA GLN A 117 -4.64 -6.28 27.96
C GLN A 117 -5.44 -5.03 27.56
N ALA A 118 -5.01 -4.32 26.51
CA ALA A 118 -5.72 -3.14 26.01
C ALA A 118 -7.13 -3.46 25.48
N VAL A 119 -7.28 -4.56 24.73
CA VAL A 119 -8.58 -5.02 24.21
C VAL A 119 -9.55 -5.39 25.35
N ARG A 120 -9.04 -6.01 26.42
CA ARG A 120 -9.85 -6.38 27.60
C ARG A 120 -10.26 -5.17 28.44
N SER A 121 -9.51 -4.07 28.41
CA SER A 121 -9.87 -2.85 29.16
C SER A 121 -10.96 -2.00 28.52
N LEU A 122 -11.30 -2.25 27.25
CA LEU A 122 -12.33 -1.48 26.53
C LEU A 122 -13.70 -1.60 27.18
N GLN A 123 -14.38 -0.49 27.42
CA GLN A 123 -15.74 -0.48 27.96
C GLN A 123 -16.70 0.20 26.98
N PRO A 124 -17.68 -0.52 26.41
CA PRO A 124 -18.63 0.09 25.47
C PRO A 124 -19.40 1.27 26.08
N LYS A 125 -19.38 2.45 25.44
CA LYS A 125 -19.99 3.66 26.06
C LYS A 125 -20.53 4.74 25.11
N GLY A 126 -19.80 5.05 24.05
CA GLY A 126 -19.85 6.30 23.31
C GLY A 126 -20.42 6.17 21.92
N MET A 127 -20.05 7.13 21.08
CA MET A 127 -20.46 7.25 19.67
C MET A 127 -19.58 6.39 18.75
N THR A 128 -19.90 6.38 17.45
CA THR A 128 -19.21 5.62 16.40
C THR A 128 -18.51 6.55 15.39
N PRO A 129 -17.41 7.25 15.77
CA PRO A 129 -16.68 8.15 14.87
C PRO A 129 -15.80 7.38 13.87
N ILE A 130 -16.41 6.59 12.99
CA ILE A 130 -15.73 5.65 12.07
C ILE A 130 -14.74 6.40 11.17
N SER A 131 -15.22 7.45 10.51
CA SER A 131 -14.45 8.24 9.53
C SER A 131 -13.21 8.87 10.16
N ALA A 132 -13.36 9.45 11.36
CA ALA A 132 -12.25 10.06 12.08
C ALA A 132 -11.27 8.99 12.58
N SER A 133 -11.76 7.84 13.03
CA SER A 133 -10.91 6.73 13.49
C SER A 133 -10.08 6.14 12.37
N VAL A 134 -10.67 5.93 11.19
CA VAL A 134 -9.96 5.42 10.01
C VAL A 134 -8.90 6.42 9.52
N ARG A 135 -9.21 7.73 9.54
CA ARG A 135 -8.23 8.78 9.21
C ARG A 135 -7.04 8.79 10.17
N LEU A 136 -7.31 8.80 11.48
CA LEU A 136 -6.26 8.77 12.49
C LEU A 136 -5.43 7.48 12.38
N ALA A 137 -6.07 6.33 12.12
CA ALA A 137 -5.36 5.08 11.88
C ALA A 137 -4.42 5.17 10.66
N ALA A 138 -4.90 5.73 9.55
CA ALA A 138 -4.09 5.96 8.35
C ALA A 138 -2.88 6.87 8.65
N GLU A 139 -3.08 7.96 9.40
CA GLU A 139 -2.02 8.87 9.81
C GLU A 139 -0.96 8.18 10.69
N GLN A 140 -1.39 7.36 11.66
CA GLN A 140 -0.47 6.57 12.50
C GLN A 140 0.34 5.55 11.70
N LEU A 141 -0.22 5.04 10.61
CA LEU A 141 0.45 4.15 9.66
C LEU A 141 1.29 4.91 8.63
N LYS A 142 1.28 6.25 8.65
CA LYS A 142 1.99 7.11 7.70
C LYS A 142 1.63 6.76 6.25
N TYR A 143 0.33 6.62 5.98
CA TYR A 143 -0.22 6.13 4.72
C TYR A 143 0.26 6.87 3.44
N SER A 144 0.72 8.12 3.55
CA SER A 144 1.28 8.91 2.45
C SER A 144 2.76 8.61 2.16
N GLU A 145 3.45 7.89 3.05
CA GLU A 145 4.87 7.52 2.90
C GLU A 145 5.05 6.04 2.54
N ARG A 146 4.09 5.18 2.92
CA ARG A 146 4.20 3.73 2.84
C ARG A 146 2.83 3.07 2.78
N LYS A 147 2.81 1.80 2.36
CA LYS A 147 1.61 0.96 2.38
C LYS A 147 1.03 0.87 3.80
N ALA A 148 -0.28 1.03 3.91
CA ALA A 148 -0.97 1.07 5.19
C ALA A 148 -2.29 0.30 5.10
N THR A 149 -2.49 -0.64 6.02
CA THR A 149 -3.72 -1.43 6.09
C THR A 149 -4.49 -1.12 7.37
N VAL A 150 -5.74 -0.73 7.25
CA VAL A 150 -6.68 -0.62 8.37
C VAL A 150 -7.62 -1.83 8.33
N VAL A 151 -7.78 -2.48 9.48
CA VAL A 151 -8.82 -3.48 9.71
C VAL A 151 -9.81 -2.89 10.68
N LEU A 152 -10.99 -2.49 10.19
CA LEU A 152 -12.08 -1.93 11.00
C LEU A 152 -13.07 -3.03 11.37
N VAL A 153 -13.43 -3.13 12.65
CA VAL A 153 -14.59 -3.89 13.12
C VAL A 153 -15.62 -2.90 13.65
N SER A 154 -16.82 -2.85 13.05
CA SER A 154 -17.90 -1.94 13.44
C SER A 154 -19.23 -2.67 13.57
N ASP A 155 -20.02 -2.36 14.61
CA ASP A 155 -21.37 -2.89 14.80
C ASP A 155 -22.50 -1.89 14.52
N GLY A 156 -22.14 -0.70 14.02
CA GLY A 156 -23.09 0.35 13.71
C GLY A 156 -22.74 1.23 12.51
N GLU A 157 -23.66 2.15 12.22
CA GLU A 157 -23.45 3.26 11.29
C GLU A 157 -22.60 4.37 11.92
N GLU A 158 -22.10 5.27 11.08
CA GLU A 158 -21.45 6.51 11.51
C GLU A 158 -22.47 7.42 12.22
N THR A 159 -22.19 7.80 13.47
CA THR A 159 -23.07 8.68 14.27
C THR A 159 -22.50 10.09 14.48
N CYS A 160 -21.34 10.38 13.90
CA CYS A 160 -20.62 11.66 14.05
C CYS A 160 -20.64 12.54 12.80
N GLN A 161 -21.71 12.41 11.99
CA GLN A 161 -22.05 13.29 10.86
C GLN A 161 -21.00 13.34 9.72
N ALA A 162 -20.13 12.33 9.64
CA ALA A 162 -19.21 12.16 8.52
C ALA A 162 -19.75 11.18 7.47
N ASP A 163 -19.10 11.14 6.30
CA ASP A 163 -19.33 10.12 5.27
C ASP A 163 -18.11 9.18 5.20
N PRO A 164 -18.21 7.94 5.73
CA PRO A 164 -17.14 6.96 5.66
C PRO A 164 -16.65 6.69 4.24
N CYS A 165 -17.54 6.74 3.24
CA CYS A 165 -17.16 6.49 1.86
C CYS A 165 -16.34 7.65 1.27
N ALA A 166 -16.71 8.89 1.57
CA ALA A 166 -15.92 10.06 1.18
C ALA A 166 -14.51 10.01 1.77
N VAL A 167 -14.37 9.59 3.04
CA VAL A 167 -13.06 9.41 3.68
C VAL A 167 -12.24 8.31 3.00
N GLY A 168 -12.85 7.17 2.68
CA GLY A 168 -12.16 6.09 1.98
C GLY A 168 -11.58 6.55 0.63
N ARG A 169 -12.39 7.23 -0.19
CA ARG A 169 -11.93 7.81 -1.48
C ARG A 169 -10.78 8.81 -1.28
N GLN A 170 -10.87 9.66 -0.26
CA GLN A 170 -9.84 10.65 0.04
C GLN A 170 -8.52 10.00 0.45
N LEU A 171 -8.58 8.98 1.31
CA LEU A 171 -7.37 8.29 1.80
C LEU A 171 -6.69 7.49 0.70
N GLU A 172 -7.47 6.85 -0.17
CA GLU A 172 -6.94 6.15 -1.34
C GLU A 172 -6.24 7.12 -2.31
N GLN A 173 -6.83 8.29 -2.57
CA GLN A 173 -6.23 9.30 -3.46
C GLN A 173 -4.91 9.88 -2.95
N LEU A 174 -4.73 9.94 -1.62
CA LEU A 174 -3.57 10.57 -0.98
C LEU A 174 -2.52 9.56 -0.50
N GLY A 175 -2.83 8.27 -0.49
CA GLY A 175 -2.00 7.20 0.06
C GLY A 175 -1.10 6.51 -0.97
N VAL A 176 -0.07 5.82 -0.49
CA VAL A 176 0.89 5.04 -1.29
C VAL A 176 0.41 3.60 -1.52
N ASP A 177 -0.92 3.34 -1.50
CA ASP A 177 -1.64 2.04 -1.38
C ASP A 177 -2.24 1.88 0.03
N PHE A 178 -3.27 2.69 0.33
CA PHE A 178 -4.00 2.65 1.60
C PHE A 178 -5.21 1.73 1.47
N THR A 179 -5.29 0.68 2.29
CA THR A 179 -6.40 -0.27 2.23
C THR A 179 -7.17 -0.29 3.54
N ALA A 180 -8.50 -0.19 3.49
CA ALA A 180 -9.38 -0.42 4.63
C ALA A 180 -10.20 -1.70 4.43
N HIS A 181 -9.84 -2.78 5.13
CA HIS A 181 -10.74 -3.92 5.32
C HIS A 181 -11.76 -3.58 6.40
N VAL A 182 -13.03 -3.89 6.17
CA VAL A 182 -14.12 -3.57 7.08
C VAL A 182 -14.94 -4.82 7.38
N ILE A 183 -15.12 -5.09 8.66
CA ILE A 183 -15.94 -6.17 9.17
C ILE A 183 -17.17 -5.55 9.82
N GLY A 184 -18.33 -5.73 9.18
CA GLY A 184 -19.63 -5.35 9.74
C GLY A 184 -20.11 -6.44 10.70
N PHE A 185 -20.14 -6.13 11.99
CA PHE A 185 -20.49 -7.08 13.04
C PHE A 185 -21.95 -6.89 13.48
N ASP A 186 -22.79 -7.89 13.24
CA ASP A 186 -24.23 -7.88 13.55
C ASP A 186 -24.99 -6.69 12.92
N ILE A 187 -24.63 -6.36 11.67
CA ILE A 187 -25.21 -5.24 10.90
C ILE A 187 -26.38 -5.72 10.05
N ALA A 188 -27.61 -5.21 10.22
CA ALA A 188 -28.74 -5.63 9.38
C ALA A 188 -28.47 -5.44 7.86
N LYS A 189 -28.87 -6.43 7.04
CA LYS A 189 -28.72 -6.36 5.58
C LYS A 189 -29.55 -5.22 4.99
N GLY A 190 -28.99 -4.51 4.01
CA GLY A 190 -29.59 -3.34 3.36
C GLY A 190 -29.59 -2.08 4.23
N SER A 191 -29.08 -2.15 5.47
CA SER A 191 -29.04 -0.99 6.36
C SER A 191 -28.09 0.09 5.85
N LYS A 192 -28.30 1.31 6.33
CA LYS A 192 -27.38 2.43 6.08
C LYS A 192 -25.96 2.12 6.59
N ALA A 193 -25.84 1.46 7.74
CA ALA A 193 -24.57 0.98 8.26
C ALA A 193 -23.83 0.06 7.27
N GLU A 194 -24.52 -0.96 6.73
CA GLU A 194 -23.90 -1.86 5.74
C GLU A 194 -23.42 -1.07 4.51
N GLN A 195 -24.26 -0.17 3.99
CA GLN A 195 -23.92 0.62 2.81
C GLN A 195 -22.68 1.49 3.04
N GLN A 196 -22.60 2.19 4.18
CA GLN A 196 -21.46 3.03 4.54
C GLN A 196 -20.17 2.21 4.69
N LEU A 197 -20.22 1.12 5.47
CA LEU A 197 -19.08 0.26 5.74
C LEU A 197 -18.56 -0.44 4.47
N ARG A 198 -19.49 -0.90 3.61
CA ARG A 198 -19.15 -1.52 2.34
C ARG A 198 -18.49 -0.52 1.39
N CYS A 199 -19.04 0.70 1.31
CA CYS A 199 -18.49 1.77 0.45
C CYS A 199 -17.11 2.21 0.90
N LEU A 200 -16.88 2.36 2.22
CA LEU A 200 -15.56 2.62 2.80
C LEU A 200 -14.55 1.56 2.34
N ALA A 201 -14.88 0.27 2.50
CA ALA A 201 -13.98 -0.80 2.10
C ALA A 201 -13.69 -0.78 0.60
N SER A 202 -14.73 -0.75 -0.24
CA SER A 202 -14.55 -0.84 -1.70
C SER A 202 -13.85 0.39 -2.29
N SER A 203 -13.98 1.57 -1.67
CA SER A 203 -13.31 2.79 -2.11
C SER A 203 -11.79 2.82 -1.88
N THR A 204 -11.26 1.85 -1.12
CA THR A 204 -9.83 1.72 -0.78
C THR A 204 -9.21 0.42 -1.29
N GLY A 205 -9.91 -0.27 -2.21
CA GLY A 205 -9.53 -1.62 -2.65
C GLY A 205 -9.65 -2.71 -1.56
N GLY A 206 -10.20 -2.38 -0.41
CA GLY A 206 -10.41 -3.28 0.72
C GLY A 206 -11.62 -4.20 0.55
N ARG A 207 -11.84 -5.04 1.57
CA ARG A 207 -12.92 -6.03 1.59
C ARG A 207 -13.92 -5.69 2.68
N TYR A 208 -15.20 -5.74 2.35
CA TYR A 208 -16.27 -5.77 3.33
C TYR A 208 -16.64 -7.21 3.65
N LEU A 209 -16.61 -7.57 4.92
CA LEU A 209 -16.97 -8.89 5.42
C LEU A 209 -18.10 -8.75 6.43
N ASP A 210 -19.09 -9.62 6.30
CA ASP A 210 -20.25 -9.63 7.17
C ASP A 210 -20.04 -10.70 8.25
N ALA A 211 -20.18 -10.31 9.52
CA ALA A 211 -20.06 -11.20 10.67
C ALA A 211 -21.35 -11.15 11.49
N ARG A 212 -22.06 -12.27 11.61
CA ARG A 212 -23.35 -12.38 12.32
C ARG A 212 -23.23 -12.95 13.72
N ASP A 213 -22.09 -13.54 14.02
CA ASP A 213 -21.84 -14.26 15.25
C ASP A 213 -20.33 -14.36 15.51
N ALA A 214 -19.99 -15.03 16.61
CA ALA A 214 -18.59 -15.23 16.98
C ALA A 214 -17.79 -16.02 15.93
N ALA A 215 -18.38 -17.01 15.27
CA ALA A 215 -17.67 -17.84 14.30
C ALA A 215 -17.31 -17.03 13.05
N SER A 216 -18.29 -16.35 12.47
CA SER A 216 -18.11 -15.48 11.31
C SER A 216 -17.20 -14.28 11.60
N LEU A 217 -17.22 -13.71 12.80
CA LEU A 217 -16.26 -12.67 13.19
C LEU A 217 -14.83 -13.19 13.24
N ASN A 218 -14.62 -14.39 13.81
CA ASN A 218 -13.31 -15.03 13.86
C ASN A 218 -12.76 -15.28 12.44
N ASP A 219 -13.59 -15.81 11.57
CA ASP A 219 -13.18 -16.13 10.19
C ASP A 219 -12.93 -14.87 9.37
N ALA A 220 -13.76 -13.83 9.56
CA ALA A 220 -13.56 -12.53 8.92
C ALA A 220 -12.22 -11.91 9.32
N LEU A 221 -11.94 -11.79 10.64
CA LEU A 221 -10.67 -11.26 11.15
C LEU A 221 -9.48 -12.10 10.69
N ARG A 222 -9.58 -13.43 10.74
CA ARG A 222 -8.53 -14.31 10.22
C ARG A 222 -8.25 -14.03 8.75
N SER A 223 -9.30 -13.93 7.93
CA SER A 223 -9.15 -13.74 6.48
C SER A 223 -8.46 -12.42 6.11
N VAL A 224 -8.61 -11.36 6.91
CA VAL A 224 -7.99 -10.04 6.64
C VAL A 224 -6.65 -9.85 7.36
N SER A 225 -6.38 -10.65 8.40
CA SER A 225 -5.11 -10.66 9.13
C SER A 225 -4.02 -11.50 8.50
N GLN A 226 -4.37 -12.46 7.64
CA GLN A 226 -3.39 -13.22 6.90
C GLN A 226 -2.75 -12.32 5.85
N ALA A 227 -1.41 -12.27 5.86
CA ALA A 227 -0.63 -11.64 4.81
C ALA A 227 -1.12 -12.20 3.47
N GLN A 228 -1.90 -11.41 2.72
CA GLN A 228 -2.21 -11.79 1.36
C GLN A 228 -0.85 -11.77 0.64
N PRO A 229 -0.38 -12.89 0.09
CA PRO A 229 0.76 -12.85 -0.80
C PRO A 229 0.42 -11.79 -1.85
N ALA A 230 1.34 -10.85 -2.11
CA ALA A 230 1.20 -9.95 -3.24
C ALA A 230 0.78 -10.82 -4.45
N PRO A 231 -0.31 -10.50 -5.16
CA PRO A 231 -0.77 -11.33 -6.25
C PRO A 231 0.41 -11.62 -7.17
N LYS A 232 0.64 -12.90 -7.50
CA LYS A 232 1.65 -13.25 -8.49
C LYS A 232 1.15 -12.72 -9.83
N VAL A 233 1.67 -11.56 -10.19
CA VAL A 233 1.29 -10.80 -11.36
C VAL A 233 2.14 -11.27 -12.54
N ASN A 234 1.48 -11.78 -13.59
CA ASN A 234 2.15 -12.02 -14.86
C ASN A 234 2.25 -10.70 -15.63
N VAL A 235 3.46 -10.18 -15.76
CA VAL A 235 3.73 -8.97 -16.55
C VAL A 235 3.48 -9.28 -18.03
N THR A 236 2.66 -8.46 -18.69
CA THR A 236 2.38 -8.53 -20.13
C THR A 236 2.92 -7.27 -20.81
N ASP A 237 3.33 -7.39 -22.08
CA ASP A 237 3.69 -6.21 -22.86
C ASP A 237 2.43 -5.37 -23.11
N GLY A 238 2.45 -4.12 -22.63
CA GLY A 238 1.34 -3.20 -22.81
C GLY A 238 1.24 -2.66 -24.23
N ARG A 239 0.05 -2.14 -24.60
CA ARG A 239 -0.16 -1.45 -25.87
C ARG A 239 -0.02 0.06 -25.68
N GLU A 240 0.68 0.71 -26.60
CA GLU A 240 0.88 2.16 -26.57
C GLU A 240 -0.40 2.98 -26.70
N TRP A 241 -1.46 2.39 -27.24
CA TRP A 241 -2.72 3.06 -27.49
C TRP A 241 -3.90 2.11 -27.28
N LEU A 242 -4.82 2.53 -26.42
CA LEU A 242 -5.98 1.78 -25.98
C LEU A 242 -7.21 2.69 -26.04
N PRO A 243 -8.02 2.61 -27.12
CA PRO A 243 -9.26 3.38 -27.21
C PRO A 243 -10.32 2.79 -26.25
N ASP A 244 -11.18 3.68 -25.73
CA ASP A 244 -12.31 3.36 -24.85
C ASP A 244 -11.89 2.48 -23.68
N THR A 245 -10.73 2.81 -23.10
CA THR A 245 -10.10 2.02 -22.06
C THR A 245 -9.48 2.91 -21.02
N MET A 246 -9.80 2.63 -19.77
CA MET A 246 -9.21 3.23 -18.60
C MET A 246 -8.23 2.25 -17.96
N LEU A 247 -7.12 2.78 -17.44
CA LEU A 247 -6.17 2.01 -16.64
C LEU A 247 -6.27 2.45 -15.19
N TRP A 248 -6.31 1.48 -14.30
CA TRP A 248 -6.36 1.69 -12.85
C TRP A 248 -5.24 0.93 -12.18
N TRP A 249 -4.76 1.41 -11.04
CA TRP A 249 -3.88 0.60 -10.21
C TRP A 249 -4.65 -0.59 -9.65
N GLU A 250 -4.03 -1.76 -9.70
CA GLU A 250 -4.52 -2.91 -8.96
C GLU A 250 -3.92 -2.88 -7.56
N ALA A 251 -4.75 -2.53 -6.57
CA ALA A 251 -4.34 -2.42 -5.17
C ALA A 251 -3.63 -3.68 -4.67
N GLY A 252 -2.60 -3.50 -3.84
CA GLY A 252 -1.84 -4.61 -3.26
C GLY A 252 -0.90 -5.36 -4.22
N THR A 253 -0.74 -4.93 -5.47
CA THR A 253 0.24 -5.51 -6.41
C THR A 253 1.51 -4.67 -6.45
N GLN A 254 2.67 -5.32 -6.40
CA GLN A 254 3.97 -4.71 -6.71
C GLN A 254 4.67 -5.56 -7.75
N ILE A 255 5.26 -4.90 -8.74
CA ILE A 255 6.08 -5.58 -9.74
C ILE A 255 7.51 -5.58 -9.24
N GLU A 256 8.12 -6.77 -9.13
CA GLU A 256 9.53 -6.89 -8.76
C GLU A 256 10.41 -6.08 -9.73
N GLY A 257 11.16 -5.12 -9.18
CA GLY A 257 12.00 -4.20 -9.97
C GLY A 257 11.31 -2.93 -10.46
N GLY A 258 10.08 -2.63 -10.03
CA GLY A 258 9.41 -1.35 -10.26
C GLY A 258 10.11 -0.18 -9.55
N ALA A 259 10.19 0.98 -10.20
CA ALA A 259 10.92 2.15 -9.67
C ALA A 259 9.99 3.10 -8.91
N HIS A 260 10.14 3.22 -7.59
CA HIS A 260 9.32 4.11 -6.74
C HIS A 260 9.83 5.55 -6.66
N ALA A 261 11.15 5.77 -6.78
CA ALA A 261 11.80 7.03 -6.36
C ALA A 261 11.56 8.25 -7.28
N ARG A 262 10.84 8.09 -8.41
CA ARG A 262 10.51 9.17 -9.36
C ARG A 262 9.01 9.24 -9.70
N GLU A 263 8.18 8.51 -8.96
CA GLU A 263 6.74 8.42 -9.19
C GLU A 263 5.95 9.52 -8.47
N SER A 264 6.53 10.17 -7.45
CA SER A 264 5.92 11.34 -6.79
C SER A 264 5.74 12.56 -7.71
N GLU A 265 6.40 12.56 -8.88
CA GLU A 265 6.24 13.57 -9.94
C GLU A 265 5.22 13.15 -11.02
N LEU A 266 4.72 11.91 -10.93
CA LEU A 266 3.63 11.38 -11.74
C LEU A 266 2.28 11.68 -11.08
N GLY A 267 1.19 11.35 -11.77
CA GLY A 267 -0.19 11.63 -11.34
C GLY A 267 -0.93 12.56 -12.30
N VAL A 268 -2.02 13.14 -11.80
CA VAL A 268 -2.97 13.89 -12.62
C VAL A 268 -2.43 15.26 -13.03
N GLN A 269 -2.18 15.42 -14.33
CA GLN A 269 -1.75 16.66 -14.95
C GLN A 269 -2.94 17.36 -15.60
N PRO A 270 -3.14 18.67 -15.38
CA PRO A 270 -4.18 19.42 -16.08
C PRO A 270 -3.82 19.54 -17.57
N LEU A 271 -4.82 19.42 -18.44
CA LEU A 271 -4.70 19.74 -19.85
C LEU A 271 -5.60 20.93 -20.20
N THR A 272 -5.17 21.73 -21.16
CA THR A 272 -6.03 22.74 -21.78
C THR A 272 -7.06 22.07 -22.69
N LEU A 273 -8.18 22.76 -22.98
CA LEU A 273 -9.24 22.25 -23.87
C LEU A 273 -8.76 21.89 -25.29
N LYS A 274 -7.60 22.41 -25.72
CA LYS A 274 -7.01 22.11 -27.04
C LYS A 274 -6.12 20.88 -27.04
N GLN A 275 -5.67 20.44 -25.87
CA GLN A 275 -4.80 19.28 -25.73
C GLN A 275 -5.62 17.99 -25.74
N THR A 276 -5.04 16.98 -26.35
CA THR A 276 -5.70 15.71 -26.70
C THR A 276 -5.03 14.53 -25.99
N ALA A 277 -5.58 13.33 -26.20
CA ALA A 277 -4.93 12.09 -25.78
C ALA A 277 -3.51 11.92 -26.33
N ARG A 278 -3.19 12.49 -27.51
CA ARG A 278 -1.81 12.46 -28.05
C ARG A 278 -0.85 13.32 -27.26
N ASP A 279 -1.31 14.44 -26.72
CA ASP A 279 -0.51 15.27 -25.83
C ASP A 279 -0.23 14.54 -24.52
N CYS A 280 -1.24 13.86 -23.97
CA CYS A 280 -1.08 13.02 -22.77
C CYS A 280 -0.07 11.88 -23.00
N GLN A 281 -0.18 11.18 -24.13
CA GLN A 281 0.81 10.18 -24.55
C GLN A 281 2.22 10.78 -24.59
N ALA A 282 2.40 11.92 -25.27
CA ALA A 282 3.70 12.58 -25.40
C ALA A 282 4.29 13.00 -24.05
N MET A 283 3.46 13.40 -23.08
CA MET A 283 3.89 13.67 -21.71
C MET A 283 4.50 12.43 -21.06
N CYS A 284 3.83 11.28 -21.14
CA CYS A 284 4.36 10.02 -20.61
C CYS A 284 5.65 9.58 -21.31
N MET A 285 5.71 9.73 -22.63
CA MET A 285 6.90 9.33 -23.40
C MET A 285 8.14 10.14 -22.99
N ARG A 286 7.98 11.44 -22.68
CA ARG A 286 9.07 12.30 -22.18
C ARG A 286 9.42 12.04 -20.72
N HIS A 287 8.48 11.62 -19.90
CA HIS A 287 8.74 11.41 -18.47
C HIS A 287 9.50 10.10 -18.23
N PRO A 288 10.68 10.12 -17.60
CA PRO A 288 11.53 8.94 -17.45
C PRO A 288 10.93 7.87 -16.52
N ALA A 289 10.07 8.28 -15.58
CA ALA A 289 9.41 7.37 -14.65
C ALA A 289 8.04 6.86 -15.14
N CYS A 290 7.47 7.44 -16.21
CA CYS A 290 6.13 7.07 -16.64
C CYS A 290 6.14 5.70 -17.33
N GLY A 291 5.32 4.78 -16.82
CA GLY A 291 5.05 3.47 -17.39
C GLY A 291 3.76 3.43 -18.19
N ALA A 292 2.75 4.22 -17.83
CA ALA A 292 1.46 4.29 -18.52
C ALA A 292 0.78 5.65 -18.35
N TRP A 293 -0.25 5.89 -19.14
CA TRP A 293 -1.00 7.14 -19.13
C TRP A 293 -2.49 6.91 -19.39
N VAL A 294 -3.33 7.78 -18.84
CA VAL A 294 -4.77 7.81 -19.06
C VAL A 294 -5.21 9.23 -19.38
N TYR A 295 -5.78 9.43 -20.55
CA TYR A 295 -6.44 10.67 -20.93
C TYR A 295 -7.88 10.66 -20.43
N ASN A 296 -8.19 11.65 -19.58
CA ASN A 296 -9.51 11.88 -19.05
C ASN A 296 -10.19 13.02 -19.85
N PRO A 297 -11.27 12.73 -20.59
CA PRO A 297 -12.00 13.71 -21.40
C PRO A 297 -12.85 14.66 -20.56
N THR A 298 -13.17 15.83 -21.12
CA THR A 298 -14.10 16.80 -20.52
C THR A 298 -15.50 16.21 -20.35
N GLY A 299 -16.19 16.58 -19.27
CA GLY A 299 -17.56 16.11 -18.98
C GLY A 299 -17.62 14.75 -18.29
N SER A 300 -16.51 14.02 -18.20
CA SER A 300 -16.42 12.86 -17.31
C SER A 300 -16.41 13.34 -15.85
N TYR A 301 -17.16 12.68 -14.96
CA TYR A 301 -17.16 12.92 -13.51
C TYR A 301 -17.22 14.42 -13.09
N PHE A 302 -17.99 15.24 -13.84
CA PHE A 302 -18.12 16.69 -13.59
C PHE A 302 -16.80 17.48 -13.72
N ILE A 303 -15.90 17.07 -14.61
CA ILE A 303 -14.63 17.75 -14.87
C ILE A 303 -14.76 18.70 -16.08
N ASP A 304 -14.46 19.98 -15.86
CA ASP A 304 -14.61 21.05 -16.86
C ASP A 304 -13.42 21.19 -17.85
N HIS A 305 -12.36 20.40 -17.68
CA HIS A 305 -11.15 20.41 -18.51
C HIS A 305 -10.55 19.01 -18.60
N PRO A 306 -9.93 18.62 -19.73
CA PRO A 306 -9.33 17.31 -19.83
C PRO A 306 -8.13 17.19 -18.89
N ARG A 307 -7.77 15.96 -18.53
CA ARG A 307 -6.62 15.67 -17.66
C ARG A 307 -5.81 14.52 -18.21
N CYS A 308 -4.53 14.49 -17.88
CA CYS A 308 -3.63 13.40 -18.18
C CYS A 308 -3.15 12.77 -16.88
N ASP A 309 -3.61 11.57 -16.57
CA ASP A 309 -3.12 10.81 -15.42
C ASP A 309 -1.90 9.97 -15.84
N LEU A 310 -0.71 10.36 -15.38
CA LEU A 310 0.53 9.63 -15.62
C LEU A 310 0.78 8.62 -14.51
N LYS A 311 1.10 7.39 -14.89
CA LYS A 311 1.31 6.25 -13.97
C LYS A 311 2.73 5.73 -14.10
N GLY A 312 3.35 5.33 -12.99
CA GLY A 312 4.70 4.76 -13.00
C GLY A 312 4.71 3.27 -13.35
N THR A 313 5.74 2.58 -12.87
CA THR A 313 5.97 1.14 -13.12
C THR A 313 5.98 0.31 -11.84
N SER A 314 5.55 0.89 -10.73
CA SER A 314 5.65 0.25 -9.40
C SER A 314 4.59 -0.80 -9.12
N GLY A 315 3.42 -0.71 -9.77
CA GLY A 315 2.28 -1.60 -9.56
C GLY A 315 1.74 -2.24 -10.85
N ALA A 316 0.80 -3.16 -10.68
CA ALA A 316 0.02 -3.71 -11.79
C ALA A 316 -1.09 -2.73 -12.20
N LEU A 317 -1.44 -2.71 -13.49
CA LEU A 317 -2.59 -1.97 -13.99
C LEU A 317 -3.72 -2.91 -14.40
N ARG A 318 -4.94 -2.55 -14.01
CA ARG A 318 -6.16 -3.17 -14.50
C ARG A 318 -6.75 -2.31 -15.61
N ALA A 319 -7.15 -2.98 -16.69
CA ALA A 319 -7.85 -2.37 -17.80
C ALA A 319 -9.36 -2.47 -17.62
N GLU A 320 -10.05 -1.36 -17.86
CA GLU A 320 -11.52 -1.31 -17.83
C GLU A 320 -12.03 -0.65 -19.10
N LYS A 321 -13.03 -1.27 -19.73
CA LYS A 321 -13.68 -0.71 -20.92
C LYS A 321 -14.65 0.37 -20.51
N THR A 322 -14.58 1.51 -21.19
CA THR A 322 -15.52 2.62 -21.01
C THR A 322 -16.61 2.56 -22.09
N GLU A 323 -17.66 3.35 -21.93
CA GLU A 323 -18.68 3.44 -22.98
C GLU A 323 -18.06 4.04 -24.25
N PRO A 324 -18.36 3.48 -25.45
CA PRO A 324 -17.83 4.01 -26.70
C PRO A 324 -18.25 5.47 -26.92
N GLY A 325 -17.30 6.31 -27.33
CA GLY A 325 -17.57 7.71 -27.67
C GLY A 325 -17.45 8.69 -26.50
N GLU A 326 -17.21 8.21 -25.27
CA GLU A 326 -16.86 9.08 -24.14
C GLU A 326 -15.48 9.74 -24.29
N GLY A 327 -14.63 9.22 -25.18
CA GLY A 327 -13.32 9.81 -25.51
C GLY A 327 -12.18 9.41 -24.57
N TRP A 328 -12.39 8.40 -23.72
CA TRP A 328 -11.34 7.81 -22.90
C TRP A 328 -10.30 7.12 -23.78
N VAL A 329 -9.03 7.41 -23.50
CA VAL A 329 -7.91 6.75 -24.15
C VAL A 329 -6.80 6.56 -23.14
N SER A 330 -6.15 5.41 -23.18
CA SER A 330 -4.98 5.14 -22.35
C SER A 330 -3.87 4.49 -23.16
N GLY A 331 -2.72 4.28 -22.54
CA GLY A 331 -1.63 3.56 -23.17
C GLY A 331 -0.51 3.23 -22.20
N VAL A 332 0.30 2.26 -22.61
CA VAL A 332 1.49 1.80 -21.88
C VAL A 332 2.73 2.19 -22.67
N LYS A 333 3.73 2.74 -21.98
CA LYS A 333 5.00 3.10 -22.59
C LYS A 333 5.75 1.83 -23.03
N PRO A 334 6.37 1.81 -24.22
CA PRO A 334 7.15 0.65 -24.66
C PRO A 334 8.24 0.28 -23.67
N GLY A 335 8.39 -1.02 -23.39
CA GLY A 335 9.35 -1.54 -22.43
C GLY A 335 8.99 -1.31 -20.95
N ALA A 336 7.86 -0.65 -20.65
CA ALA A 336 7.32 -0.62 -19.31
C ALA A 336 6.79 -2.01 -18.94
N ARG A 337 7.42 -2.64 -17.96
CA ARG A 337 6.98 -3.90 -17.37
C ARG A 337 5.85 -3.62 -16.39
N ILE A 338 4.62 -3.53 -16.91
CA ILE A 338 3.41 -3.35 -16.12
C ILE A 338 2.39 -4.45 -16.46
N MET A 339 1.55 -4.85 -15.50
CA MET A 339 0.49 -5.84 -15.78
C MET A 339 -0.66 -5.18 -16.52
N TYR A 340 -1.29 -5.92 -17.43
CA TYR A 340 -2.60 -5.62 -18.03
C TYR A 340 -3.37 -6.95 -18.13
N GLN A 341 -4.14 -7.35 -17.11
CA GLN A 341 -5.08 -8.49 -17.25
C GLN A 341 -6.37 -8.33 -16.43
N PRO A 342 -7.52 -8.75 -17.00
CA PRO A 342 -8.61 -9.33 -16.24
C PRO A 342 -8.29 -10.80 -15.90
N VAL A 343 -8.33 -11.17 -14.63
CA VAL A 343 -8.35 -12.59 -14.23
C VAL A 343 -9.73 -13.16 -14.60
N PRO A 344 -9.83 -14.28 -15.35
CA PRO A 344 -11.11 -14.94 -15.62
C PRO A 344 -11.78 -15.41 -14.31
N ALA A 345 -13.11 -15.34 -14.28
CA ALA A 345 -13.94 -15.83 -13.18
C ALA A 345 -13.57 -17.27 -12.78
N GLN A 346 -13.39 -17.50 -11.48
CA GLN A 346 -13.52 -18.81 -10.84
C GLN A 346 -14.74 -18.80 -9.95
#